data_AF-A0A947W3U0-F1
#
_entry.id   AF-A0A947W3U0-F1
#
_cell.length_a   1.000
_cell.length_b   1.000
_cell.length_c   1.000
_cell.angle_alpha   90.00
_cell.angle_beta   90.00
_cell.angle_gamma   90.00
#
_symmetry.space_group_name_H-M   'P 1'
#
loop_
_entity.id
_entity.type
_entity.pdbx_description
1 polymer ?
#
loop_
_entity_poly.entity_id
_entity_poly.type
_entity_poly.pdbx_seq_one_letter_code
_entity_poly.pdbx_strand_id
1 'polypeptide(L)'
;MNNSPKKFIKNFPNWLAHPKTRAYSHAFVLVVGAGIFLIGGLNLELLTEIPKAADKAQHFRGGQIITAVLFYLTYLGIIARLLIVGKNKGSVTRFVLWIPTFIVVAMIVAVTATLILASIKEYFDFSGIGNPEWLDIWASFDGALSIIPVIALIMAVTPIFIPLDTIMQLPKLMLTDVKTGIKGLDTYAEEQKTHKNIKKPANVLLVEDDYLCASVVMNFFRNVNFKCHHVTTIEEADAFLSVHTQTIKLIVLDNFVAVGRGGKNTTGGEWLDQLKTTFPRNKRPFLVVVISGHTEFLGEGKNQADLILKKPWKPFDLLNFLKDRKIIQAPKSKAA
;
A
#
# COMPACT_ATOMS: atom_id res chain seq x y z
N MET A 1 -31.35 -12.89 -20.70
CA MET A 1 -29.95 -12.88 -20.25
C MET A 1 -29.91 -12.95 -18.72
N ASN A 2 -29.76 -14.16 -18.16
CA ASN A 2 -29.79 -14.39 -16.71
C ASN A 2 -28.37 -14.25 -16.12
N ASN A 3 -27.95 -13.01 -15.86
CA ASN A 3 -26.75 -12.75 -15.05
C ASN A 3 -27.12 -12.85 -13.57
N SER A 4 -27.01 -14.06 -13.01
CA SER A 4 -27.28 -14.32 -11.60
C SER A 4 -26.38 -13.43 -10.70
N PRO A 5 -26.93 -12.76 -9.67
CA PRO A 5 -26.17 -11.95 -8.72
C PRO A 5 -25.02 -12.73 -8.04
N LYS A 6 -25.12 -14.07 -7.95
CA LYS A 6 -24.04 -14.94 -7.46
C LYS A 6 -22.77 -14.90 -8.33
N LYS A 7 -22.93 -14.71 -9.65
CA LYS A 7 -21.79 -14.63 -10.60
C LYS A 7 -21.11 -13.26 -10.51
N PHE A 8 -21.88 -12.20 -10.25
CA PHE A 8 -21.36 -10.86 -9.98
C PHE A 8 -20.56 -10.84 -8.67
N ILE A 9 -21.12 -11.36 -7.57
CA ILE A 9 -20.43 -11.42 -6.27
C ILE A 9 -19.09 -12.18 -6.35
N LYS A 10 -19.01 -13.26 -7.13
CA LYS A 10 -17.78 -14.06 -7.28
C LYS A 10 -16.70 -13.35 -8.12
N ASN A 11 -17.10 -12.52 -9.08
CA ASN A 11 -16.19 -11.80 -9.97
C ASN A 11 -15.91 -10.36 -9.54
N PHE A 12 -16.72 -9.80 -8.64
CA PHE A 12 -16.63 -8.44 -8.15
C PHE A 12 -15.26 -8.11 -7.54
N PRO A 13 -14.65 -8.95 -6.67
CA PRO A 13 -13.32 -8.66 -6.12
C PRO A 13 -12.23 -8.60 -7.19
N ASN A 14 -12.30 -9.48 -8.19
CA ASN A 14 -11.33 -9.52 -9.29
C ASN A 14 -11.51 -8.34 -10.26
N TRP A 15 -12.76 -7.94 -10.50
CA TRP A 15 -13.09 -6.76 -11.30
C TRP A 15 -12.65 -5.46 -10.59
N LEU A 16 -12.97 -5.33 -9.29
CA LEU A 16 -12.63 -4.17 -8.47
C LEU A 16 -11.12 -4.00 -8.31
N ALA A 17 -10.38 -5.11 -8.20
CA ALA A 17 -8.93 -5.09 -8.04
C ALA A 17 -8.15 -4.99 -9.36
N HIS A 18 -8.83 -5.01 -10.51
CA HIS A 18 -8.19 -4.85 -11.81
C HIS A 18 -7.60 -3.43 -11.94
N PRO A 19 -6.34 -3.24 -12.35
CA PRO A 19 -5.68 -1.93 -12.36
C PRO A 19 -6.46 -0.85 -13.10
N LYS A 20 -7.05 -1.19 -14.25
CA LYS A 20 -7.91 -0.27 -15.01
C LYS A 20 -9.14 0.16 -14.20
N THR A 21 -9.88 -0.79 -13.63
CA THR A 21 -11.09 -0.50 -12.83
C THR A 21 -10.77 0.34 -11.60
N ARG A 22 -9.65 0.05 -10.92
CA ARG A 22 -9.16 0.84 -9.78
C ARG A 22 -8.87 2.28 -10.17
N ALA A 23 -8.16 2.47 -11.27
CA ALA A 23 -7.81 3.80 -11.76
C ALA A 23 -9.08 4.60 -12.14
N TYR A 24 -10.02 3.98 -12.87
CA TYR A 24 -11.30 4.63 -13.20
C TYR A 24 -12.16 4.91 -11.98
N SER A 25 -12.18 4.03 -10.98
CA SER A 25 -12.94 4.23 -9.75
C SER A 25 -12.35 5.38 -8.91
N HIS A 26 -11.02 5.45 -8.80
CA HIS A 26 -10.34 6.60 -8.17
C HIS A 26 -10.63 7.90 -8.89
N ALA A 27 -10.49 7.92 -10.21
CA ALA A 27 -10.81 9.08 -11.02
C ALA A 27 -12.27 9.51 -10.81
N PHE A 28 -13.20 8.57 -10.81
CA PHE A 28 -14.62 8.85 -10.57
C PHE A 28 -14.84 9.49 -9.19
N VAL A 29 -14.30 8.90 -8.12
CA VAL A 29 -14.45 9.43 -6.75
C VAL A 29 -13.81 10.82 -6.61
N LEU A 30 -12.64 11.04 -7.18
CA LEU A 30 -11.96 12.34 -7.16
C LEU A 30 -12.75 13.41 -7.90
N VAL A 31 -13.26 13.08 -9.09
CA VAL A 31 -14.05 13.99 -9.93
C VAL A 31 -15.39 14.32 -9.26
N VAL A 32 -16.13 13.31 -8.83
CA VAL A 32 -17.42 13.51 -8.14
C VAL A 32 -17.23 14.23 -6.82
N GLY A 33 -16.21 13.88 -6.04
CA GLY A 33 -15.87 14.54 -4.78
C GLY A 33 -15.53 16.01 -4.99
N ALA A 34 -14.68 16.34 -5.96
CA ALA A 34 -14.36 17.72 -6.31
C ALA A 34 -15.62 18.50 -6.75
N GLY A 35 -16.49 17.88 -7.55
CA GLY A 35 -17.77 18.47 -7.93
C GLY A 35 -18.67 18.77 -6.75
N ILE A 36 -18.80 17.84 -5.80
CA ILE A 36 -19.57 18.03 -4.56
C ILE A 36 -19.00 19.17 -3.73
N PHE A 37 -17.67 19.25 -3.57
CA PHE A 37 -17.04 20.35 -2.83
C PHE A 37 -17.27 21.71 -3.49
N LEU A 38 -17.13 21.80 -4.83
CA LEU A 38 -17.39 23.04 -5.57
C LEU A 38 -18.86 23.46 -5.48
N ILE A 39 -19.80 22.53 -5.71
CA ILE A 39 -21.25 22.81 -5.58
C ILE A 39 -21.58 23.21 -4.14
N GLY A 40 -21.04 22.52 -3.16
CA GLY A 40 -21.18 22.86 -1.74
C GLY A 40 -20.66 24.27 -1.44
N GLY A 41 -19.46 24.61 -1.92
CA GLY A 41 -18.87 25.94 -1.72
C GLY A 41 -19.58 27.08 -2.47
N LEU A 42 -20.26 26.77 -3.58
CA LEU A 42 -21.12 27.74 -4.28
C LEU A 42 -22.44 27.98 -3.55
N ASN A 43 -23.03 26.97 -2.90
CA ASN A 43 -24.36 27.08 -2.30
C ASN A 43 -24.34 27.40 -0.80
N LEU A 44 -23.28 27.01 -0.11
CA LEU A 44 -23.10 27.29 1.29
C LEU A 44 -22.16 28.49 1.37
N GLU A 45 -22.63 29.61 1.90
CA GLU A 45 -21.84 30.82 2.21
C GLU A 45 -20.83 30.56 3.34
N LEU A 46 -20.14 29.41 3.28
CA LEU A 46 -19.34 28.82 4.35
C LEU A 46 -18.17 29.71 4.77
N LEU A 47 -17.70 30.59 3.89
CA LEU A 47 -16.41 31.28 4.06
C LEU A 47 -16.38 32.73 3.56
N THR A 48 -17.42 33.25 2.89
CA THR A 48 -17.39 34.62 2.36
C THR A 48 -18.79 35.20 2.28
N GLU A 49 -18.97 36.40 2.84
CA GLU A 49 -20.22 37.16 2.73
C GLU A 49 -20.42 37.66 1.30
N ILE A 50 -21.62 37.47 0.76
CA ILE A 50 -21.99 37.98 -0.56
C ILE A 50 -22.25 39.49 -0.45
N PRO A 51 -21.82 40.30 -1.44
CA PRO A 51 -22.15 41.72 -1.48
C PRO A 51 -23.66 41.98 -1.33
N LYS A 52 -24.05 42.97 -0.52
CA LYS A 52 -25.46 43.32 -0.26
C LYS A 52 -26.16 43.97 -1.47
N ALA A 53 -25.39 44.63 -2.34
CA ALA A 53 -25.92 45.22 -3.56
C ALA A 53 -26.19 44.12 -4.59
N ALA A 54 -27.43 44.04 -5.08
CA ALA A 54 -27.87 42.95 -5.97
C ALA A 54 -27.04 42.83 -7.25
N ASP A 55 -26.62 43.96 -7.82
CA ASP A 55 -25.76 44.03 -9.01
C ASP A 55 -24.36 43.44 -8.74
N LYS A 56 -23.68 43.89 -7.68
CA LYS A 56 -22.37 43.35 -7.29
C LYS A 56 -22.41 41.89 -6.84
N ALA A 57 -23.54 41.46 -6.28
CA ALA A 57 -23.77 40.05 -5.96
C ALA A 57 -23.76 39.18 -7.23
N GLN A 58 -24.33 39.65 -8.35
CA GLN A 58 -24.30 38.92 -9.63
C GLN A 58 -22.88 38.79 -10.17
N HIS A 59 -22.10 39.87 -10.15
CA HIS A 59 -20.69 39.85 -10.55
C HIS A 59 -19.85 38.91 -9.69
N PHE A 60 -20.06 38.95 -8.37
CA PHE A 60 -19.42 38.03 -7.43
C PHE A 60 -19.76 36.57 -7.71
N ARG A 61 -21.05 36.24 -7.90
CA ARG A 61 -21.48 34.89 -8.27
C ARG A 61 -20.95 34.46 -9.64
N GLY A 62 -20.90 35.37 -10.59
CA GLY A 62 -20.29 35.14 -11.92
C GLY A 62 -18.82 34.73 -11.80
N GLY A 63 -18.04 35.49 -11.03
CA GLY A 63 -16.64 35.19 -10.74
C GLY A 63 -16.43 33.82 -10.08
N GLN A 64 -17.27 33.49 -9.10
CA GLN A 64 -17.29 32.18 -8.45
C GLN A 64 -17.54 31.04 -9.44
N ILE A 65 -18.59 31.15 -10.24
CA ILE A 65 -19.00 30.10 -11.19
C ILE A 65 -17.95 29.89 -12.27
N ILE A 66 -17.45 30.97 -12.88
CA ILE A 66 -16.44 30.89 -13.94
C ILE A 66 -15.17 30.23 -13.40
N THR A 67 -14.69 30.67 -12.23
CA THR A 67 -13.49 30.10 -11.60
C THR A 67 -13.69 28.62 -11.27
N ALA A 68 -14.83 28.24 -10.70
CA ALA A 68 -15.16 26.85 -10.37
C ALA A 68 -15.22 25.97 -11.61
N VAL A 69 -15.85 26.43 -12.70
CA VAL A 69 -15.94 25.67 -13.97
C VAL A 69 -14.56 25.49 -14.59
N LEU A 70 -13.76 26.56 -14.70
CA LEU A 70 -12.41 26.51 -15.28
C LEU A 70 -11.47 25.62 -14.47
N PHE A 71 -11.53 25.72 -13.13
CA PHE A 71 -10.80 24.83 -12.25
C PHE A 71 -11.22 23.37 -12.46
N TYR A 72 -12.52 23.08 -12.48
CA TYR A 72 -13.03 21.73 -12.63
C TYR A 72 -12.63 21.09 -13.98
N LEU A 73 -12.71 21.84 -15.07
CA LEU A 73 -12.24 21.40 -16.39
C LEU A 73 -10.74 21.09 -16.39
N THR A 74 -9.94 21.92 -15.74
CA THR A 74 -8.50 21.69 -15.64
C THR A 74 -8.20 20.48 -14.75
N TYR A 75 -8.94 20.31 -13.65
CA TYR A 75 -8.84 19.14 -12.77
C TYR A 75 -9.19 17.84 -13.50
N LEU A 76 -10.24 17.83 -14.32
CA LEU A 76 -10.56 16.70 -15.21
C LEU A 76 -9.39 16.36 -16.14
N GLY A 77 -8.72 17.36 -16.71
CA GLY A 77 -7.52 17.17 -17.52
C GLY A 77 -6.35 16.53 -16.76
N ILE A 78 -6.12 16.96 -15.51
CA ILE A 78 -5.08 16.39 -14.62
C ILE A 78 -5.39 14.90 -14.34
N ILE A 79 -6.64 14.58 -14.00
CA ILE A 79 -7.08 13.20 -13.73
C ILE A 79 -7.02 12.34 -14.99
N ALA A 80 -7.47 12.84 -16.15
CA ALA A 80 -7.40 12.12 -17.42
C ALA A 80 -5.95 11.79 -17.80
N ARG A 81 -5.02 12.74 -17.60
CA ARG A 81 -3.58 12.51 -17.82
C ARG A 81 -3.02 11.45 -16.87
N LEU A 82 -3.44 11.45 -15.61
CA LEU A 82 -3.07 10.41 -14.63
C LEU A 82 -3.49 9.01 -15.10
N LEU A 83 -4.70 8.87 -15.64
CA LEU A 83 -5.21 7.61 -16.20
C LEU A 83 -4.40 7.13 -17.42
N ILE A 84 -3.94 8.05 -18.27
CA ILE A 84 -3.14 7.73 -19.47
C ILE A 84 -1.71 7.35 -19.08
N VAL A 85 -1.06 8.10 -18.18
CA VAL A 85 0.32 7.82 -17.74
C VAL A 85 0.41 6.48 -17.01
N GLY A 86 -0.59 6.14 -16.19
CA GLY A 86 -0.68 4.83 -15.53
C GLY A 86 -0.82 3.65 -16.51
N LYS A 87 -1.32 3.88 -17.72
CA LYS A 87 -1.45 2.85 -18.77
C LYS A 87 -0.11 2.49 -19.44
N ASN A 88 0.86 3.40 -19.43
CA ASN A 88 2.11 3.30 -20.22
C ASN A 88 3.37 3.00 -19.39
N LYS A 89 3.26 2.24 -18.28
CA LYS A 89 4.38 1.86 -17.38
C LYS A 89 5.13 3.03 -16.71
N GLY A 90 4.58 4.25 -16.72
CA GLY A 90 5.11 5.35 -15.94
C GLY A 90 4.93 5.12 -14.43
N SER A 91 5.84 5.65 -13.61
CA SER A 91 5.67 5.64 -12.15
C SER A 91 4.49 6.54 -11.77
N VAL A 92 3.35 5.93 -11.45
CA VAL A 92 2.14 6.62 -10.93
C VAL A 92 2.51 7.46 -9.70
N THR A 93 3.40 6.96 -8.85
CA THR A 93 3.90 7.66 -7.65
C THR A 93 4.59 8.98 -7.99
N ARG A 94 5.45 9.04 -9.02
CA ARG A 94 6.08 10.30 -9.44
C ARG A 94 5.05 11.31 -9.91
N PHE A 95 4.01 10.88 -10.63
CA PHE A 95 2.99 11.79 -11.14
C PHE A 95 2.05 12.29 -10.04
N VAL A 96 1.72 11.43 -9.06
CA VAL A 96 0.92 11.80 -7.89
C VAL A 96 1.57 12.91 -7.06
N LEU A 97 2.90 12.91 -6.95
CA LEU A 97 3.65 13.99 -6.28
C LEU A 97 3.49 15.36 -6.96
N TRP A 98 3.17 15.40 -8.25
CA TRP A 98 2.96 16.65 -8.99
C TRP A 98 1.50 17.14 -8.97
N ILE A 99 0.55 16.33 -8.49
CA ILE A 99 -0.88 16.70 -8.46
C ILE A 99 -1.11 18.02 -7.72
N PRO A 100 -0.57 18.25 -6.49
CA PRO A 100 -0.76 19.53 -5.81
C PRO A 100 -0.26 20.72 -6.63
N THR A 101 0.91 20.58 -7.27
CA THR A 101 1.48 21.61 -8.13
C THR A 101 0.58 21.91 -9.33
N PHE A 102 0.03 20.89 -9.99
CA PHE A 102 -0.89 21.09 -11.10
C PHE A 102 -2.22 21.72 -10.67
N ILE A 103 -2.72 21.41 -9.48
CA ILE A 103 -3.91 22.03 -8.89
C ILE A 103 -3.67 23.53 -8.65
N VAL A 104 -2.51 23.90 -8.10
CA VAL A 104 -2.15 25.31 -7.88
C VAL A 104 -2.05 26.06 -9.21
N VAL A 105 -1.39 25.48 -10.22
CA VAL A 105 -1.32 26.09 -11.56
C VAL A 105 -2.72 26.23 -12.17
N ALA A 106 -3.57 25.21 -12.06
CA ALA A 106 -4.95 25.25 -12.53
C ALA A 106 -5.74 26.40 -11.88
N MET A 107 -5.58 26.60 -10.57
CA MET A 107 -6.21 27.69 -9.84
C MET A 107 -5.74 29.06 -10.33
N ILE A 108 -4.43 29.27 -10.50
CA ILE A 108 -3.87 30.53 -11.01
C ILE A 108 -4.45 30.84 -12.40
N VAL A 109 -4.48 29.84 -13.28
CA VAL A 109 -5.04 29.98 -14.64
C VAL A 109 -6.52 30.33 -14.58
N ALA A 110 -7.32 29.66 -13.73
CA ALA A 110 -8.75 29.91 -13.60
C ALA A 110 -9.07 31.31 -13.08
N VAL A 111 -8.37 31.78 -12.04
CA VAL A 111 -8.54 33.14 -11.50
C VAL A 111 -8.12 34.19 -12.54
N THR A 112 -6.98 33.98 -13.20
CA THR A 112 -6.48 34.91 -14.25
C THR A 112 -7.46 35.00 -15.42
N ALA A 113 -7.96 33.86 -15.90
CA ALA A 113 -8.94 33.82 -16.98
C ALA A 113 -10.26 34.50 -16.60
N THR A 114 -10.71 34.36 -15.34
CA THR A 114 -11.89 35.06 -14.83
C THR A 114 -11.70 36.57 -14.86
N LEU A 115 -10.52 37.06 -14.46
CA LEU A 115 -10.17 38.49 -14.52
C LEU A 115 -10.14 39.01 -15.97
N ILE A 116 -9.58 38.23 -16.90
CA ILE A 116 -9.60 38.57 -18.33
C ILE A 116 -11.04 38.66 -18.85
N LEU A 117 -11.91 37.70 -18.53
CA LEU A 117 -13.31 37.71 -18.96
C LEU A 117 -14.10 38.89 -18.36
N ALA A 118 -13.86 39.22 -17.08
CA ALA A 118 -14.46 40.39 -16.45
C ALA A 118 -14.00 41.69 -17.14
N SER A 119 -12.71 41.79 -17.48
CA SER A 119 -12.16 42.95 -18.19
C SER A 119 -12.69 43.08 -19.61
N ILE A 120 -12.88 41.95 -20.31
CA ILE A 120 -13.51 41.90 -21.64
C ILE A 120 -14.96 42.37 -21.56
N LYS A 121 -15.73 41.92 -20.56
CA LYS A 121 -17.12 42.38 -20.33
C LYS A 121 -17.15 43.90 -20.17
N GLU A 122 -16.31 44.46 -19.31
CA GLU A 122 -16.27 45.92 -19.11
C GLU A 122 -15.83 46.70 -20.36
N TYR A 123 -14.91 46.15 -21.16
CA TYR A 123 -14.53 46.75 -22.44
C TYR A 123 -15.70 46.82 -23.43
N PHE A 124 -16.57 45.80 -23.45
CA PHE A 124 -17.79 45.80 -24.25
C PHE A 124 -18.83 46.80 -23.73
N ASP A 125 -18.96 46.94 -22.41
CA ASP A 125 -19.83 47.96 -21.82
C ASP A 125 -19.34 49.37 -22.16
N PHE A 126 -18.03 49.60 -22.08
CA PHE A 126 -17.38 50.85 -22.53
C PHE A 126 -17.65 51.16 -24.01
N SER A 127 -17.90 50.12 -24.83
CA SER A 127 -18.22 50.25 -26.25
C SER A 127 -19.70 50.54 -26.53
N GLY A 128 -20.51 50.79 -25.50
CA GLY A 128 -21.90 51.26 -25.59
C GLY A 128 -22.97 50.23 -25.27
N ILE A 129 -22.59 49.06 -24.75
CA ILE A 129 -23.54 47.99 -24.35
C ILE A 129 -24.04 48.19 -22.90
N GLY A 130 -23.31 48.95 -22.08
CA GLY A 130 -23.64 49.19 -20.67
C GLY A 130 -22.87 50.39 -20.08
N ASN A 131 -22.95 50.58 -18.77
CA ASN A 131 -22.14 51.56 -18.04
C ASN A 131 -20.92 50.86 -17.45
N PRO A 132 -19.69 51.27 -17.78
CA PRO A 132 -18.49 50.64 -17.25
C PRO A 132 -18.33 50.97 -15.77
N GLU A 133 -18.20 49.93 -14.94
CA GLU A 133 -18.02 50.08 -13.50
C GLU A 133 -16.84 49.21 -13.01
N TRP A 134 -15.74 49.86 -12.63
CA TRP A 134 -14.57 49.17 -12.07
C TRP A 134 -14.89 48.26 -10.88
N LEU A 135 -15.94 48.58 -10.14
CA LEU A 135 -16.42 47.77 -9.02
C LEU A 135 -16.96 46.39 -9.44
N ASP A 136 -17.36 46.21 -10.70
CA ASP A 136 -17.80 44.91 -11.25
C ASP A 136 -16.64 43.96 -11.49
N ILE A 137 -15.50 44.48 -11.93
CA ILE A 137 -14.25 43.72 -12.05
C ILE A 137 -13.80 43.25 -10.67
N TRP A 138 -13.81 44.15 -9.68
CA TRP A 138 -13.44 43.81 -8.30
C TRP A 138 -14.39 42.79 -7.69
N ALA A 139 -15.70 42.97 -7.85
CA ALA A 139 -16.68 41.98 -7.37
C ALA A 139 -16.47 40.60 -8.02
N SER A 140 -16.17 40.55 -9.32
CA SER A 140 -15.86 39.31 -10.04
C SER A 140 -14.56 38.66 -9.56
N PHE A 141 -13.54 39.48 -9.26
CA PHE A 141 -12.27 39.01 -8.72
C PHE A 141 -12.39 38.48 -7.29
N ASP A 142 -13.12 39.19 -6.42
CA ASP A 142 -13.42 38.73 -5.06
C ASP A 142 -14.22 37.43 -5.08
N GLY A 143 -15.17 37.32 -6.01
CA GLY A 143 -15.89 36.09 -6.31
C GLY A 143 -14.94 34.94 -6.68
N ALA A 144 -13.97 35.19 -7.57
CA ALA A 144 -12.97 34.19 -7.94
C ALA A 144 -12.09 33.75 -6.76
N LEU A 145 -11.63 34.68 -5.94
CA LEU A 145 -10.79 34.40 -4.76
C LEU A 145 -11.54 33.61 -3.68
N SER A 146 -12.85 33.83 -3.53
CA SER A 146 -13.67 33.11 -2.54
C SER A 146 -13.73 31.59 -2.76
N ILE A 147 -13.37 31.10 -3.95
CA ILE A 147 -13.31 29.67 -4.29
C ILE A 147 -12.00 29.01 -3.83
N ILE A 148 -10.95 29.78 -3.54
CA ILE A 148 -9.63 29.27 -3.15
C ILE A 148 -9.68 28.31 -1.95
N PRO A 149 -10.40 28.61 -0.85
CA PRO A 149 -10.48 27.68 0.28
C PRO A 149 -11.11 26.33 -0.07
N VAL A 150 -12.10 26.33 -0.97
CA VAL A 150 -12.76 25.10 -1.47
C VAL A 150 -11.78 24.28 -2.30
N ILE A 151 -10.99 24.94 -3.16
CA ILE A 151 -9.91 24.30 -3.92
C ILE A 151 -8.83 23.73 -2.99
N ALA A 152 -8.47 24.46 -1.93
CA ALA A 152 -7.52 24.00 -0.93
C ALA A 152 -8.01 22.75 -0.19
N LEU A 153 -9.32 22.66 0.10
CA LEU A 153 -9.93 21.45 0.66
C LEU A 153 -9.86 20.26 -0.32
N ILE A 154 -10.17 20.49 -1.59
CA ILE A 154 -10.02 19.45 -2.64
C ILE A 154 -8.56 18.97 -2.70
N MET A 155 -7.60 19.89 -2.64
CA MET A 155 -6.17 19.57 -2.62
C MET A 155 -5.78 18.76 -1.36
N ALA A 156 -6.30 19.11 -0.19
CA ALA A 156 -6.00 18.42 1.07
C ALA A 156 -6.58 17.00 1.14
N VAL A 157 -7.75 16.78 0.54
CA VAL A 157 -8.41 15.45 0.56
C VAL A 157 -7.93 14.56 -0.59
N THR A 158 -7.42 15.12 -1.69
CA THR A 158 -6.92 14.33 -2.84
C THR A 158 -5.88 13.25 -2.44
N PRO A 159 -4.89 13.52 -1.56
CA PRO A 159 -3.96 12.50 -1.05
C PRO A 159 -4.60 11.41 -0.18
N ILE A 160 -5.72 11.70 0.50
CA ILE A 160 -6.45 10.74 1.35
C ILE A 160 -7.10 9.63 0.50
N PHE A 161 -7.18 9.82 -0.82
CA PHE A 161 -7.60 8.77 -1.74
C PHE A 161 -6.48 7.84 -2.20
N ILE A 162 -5.22 8.03 -1.76
CA ILE A 162 -4.13 7.07 -2.01
C ILE A 162 -4.34 5.74 -1.24
N PRO A 163 -4.73 5.73 0.06
CA PRO A 163 -5.11 4.53 0.79
C PRO A 163 -6.36 3.81 0.27
N LEU A 164 -7.23 4.48 -0.48
CA LEU A 164 -8.41 3.85 -1.11
C LEU A 164 -7.97 2.73 -2.06
N ASP A 165 -6.82 2.87 -2.70
CA ASP A 165 -6.21 1.84 -3.53
C ASP A 165 -5.88 0.56 -2.77
N THR A 166 -5.40 0.70 -1.53
CA THR A 166 -5.15 -0.42 -0.62
C THR A 166 -6.46 -1.04 -0.14
N ILE A 167 -7.47 -0.22 0.15
CA ILE A 167 -8.81 -0.69 0.57
C ILE A 167 -9.51 -1.46 -0.56
N MET A 168 -9.43 -0.99 -1.81
CA MET A 168 -10.01 -1.68 -2.97
C MET A 168 -9.30 -3.01 -3.30
N GLN A 169 -8.08 -3.21 -2.79
CA GLN A 169 -7.33 -4.46 -2.89
C GLN A 169 -7.61 -5.41 -1.72
N LEU A 170 -8.12 -4.91 -0.60
CA LEU A 170 -8.41 -5.72 0.60
C LEU A 170 -9.36 -6.90 0.31
N PRO A 171 -10.46 -6.74 -0.44
CA PRO A 171 -11.33 -7.86 -0.78
C PRO A 171 -10.62 -8.94 -1.61
N LYS A 172 -9.66 -8.56 -2.46
CA LYS A 172 -8.86 -9.52 -3.23
C LYS A 172 -7.86 -10.26 -2.34
N LEU A 173 -7.20 -9.55 -1.42
CA LEU A 173 -6.28 -10.14 -0.44
C LEU A 173 -6.98 -11.14 0.50
N MET A 174 -8.24 -10.86 0.84
CA MET A 174 -9.04 -11.71 1.72
C MET A 174 -9.67 -12.92 1.01
N LEU A 175 -9.92 -12.85 -0.30
CA LEU A 175 -10.79 -13.82 -0.99
C LEU A 175 -10.16 -14.67 -2.09
N THR A 176 -8.97 -14.35 -2.65
CA THR A 176 -8.44 -15.12 -3.81
C THR A 176 -6.92 -15.37 -3.87
N ASP A 177 -6.54 -16.54 -4.38
CA ASP A 177 -5.19 -17.01 -4.77
C ASP A 177 -4.60 -16.24 -5.97
N VAL A 178 -4.49 -14.91 -5.91
CA VAL A 178 -3.96 -14.12 -7.05
C VAL A 178 -2.96 -13.05 -6.61
N LYS A 179 -1.82 -13.04 -7.32
CA LYS A 179 -0.69 -12.11 -7.21
C LYS A 179 -1.10 -10.63 -7.05
N THR A 180 -0.59 -10.00 -6.00
CA THR A 180 -0.62 -8.57 -5.61
C THR A 180 0.25 -7.69 -6.51
N GLY A 181 1.19 -8.28 -7.26
CA GLY A 181 2.13 -7.55 -8.11
C GLY A 181 3.42 -7.16 -7.37
N ILE A 182 3.47 -7.33 -6.04
CA ILE A 182 4.69 -7.24 -5.24
C ILE A 182 5.27 -8.65 -5.16
N LYS A 183 6.29 -8.92 -5.97
CA LYS A 183 6.87 -10.27 -6.15
C LYS A 183 7.18 -10.98 -4.81
N GLY A 184 7.68 -10.24 -3.82
CA GLY A 184 8.00 -10.78 -2.50
C GLY A 184 6.75 -11.23 -1.72
N LEU A 185 5.72 -10.38 -1.66
CA LEU A 185 4.47 -10.67 -0.95
C LEU A 185 3.69 -11.81 -1.62
N ASP A 186 3.73 -11.87 -2.96
CA ASP A 186 3.09 -12.94 -3.73
C ASP A 186 3.75 -14.29 -3.52
N THR A 187 5.08 -14.30 -3.51
CA THR A 187 5.86 -15.51 -3.22
C THR A 187 5.59 -15.96 -1.79
N TYR A 188 5.58 -15.02 -0.83
CA TYR A 188 5.26 -15.31 0.56
C TYR A 188 3.87 -15.95 0.69
N ALA A 189 2.83 -15.35 0.08
CA ALA A 189 1.46 -15.84 0.19
C ALA A 189 1.26 -17.21 -0.47
N GLU A 190 1.94 -17.48 -1.59
CA GLU A 190 1.95 -18.80 -2.24
C GLU A 190 2.62 -19.85 -1.34
N GLU A 191 3.81 -19.55 -0.78
CA GLU A 191 4.53 -20.43 0.14
C GLU A 191 3.77 -20.63 1.46
N GLN A 192 3.14 -19.60 2.01
CA GLN A 192 2.38 -19.73 3.25
C GLN A 192 1.19 -20.68 3.08
N LYS A 193 0.54 -20.72 1.91
CA LYS A 193 -0.60 -21.61 1.63
C LYS A 193 -0.21 -23.08 1.56
N THR A 194 0.93 -23.42 0.98
CA THR A 194 1.45 -24.80 0.97
C THR A 194 1.79 -25.29 2.38
N HIS A 195 2.03 -24.35 3.31
CA HIS A 195 2.58 -24.62 4.64
C HIS A 195 1.63 -24.25 5.82
N LYS A 196 0.37 -23.84 5.53
CA LYS A 196 -0.51 -23.10 6.45
C LYS A 196 -1.18 -23.86 7.60
N ASN A 197 -0.92 -25.14 7.81
CA ASN A 197 -1.72 -25.92 8.77
C ASN A 197 -0.90 -26.36 9.98
N ILE A 198 -1.06 -25.67 11.12
CA ILE A 198 -0.43 -25.95 12.42
C ILE A 198 -0.65 -27.41 12.86
N LYS A 199 -1.75 -28.05 12.43
CA LYS A 199 -2.03 -29.46 12.76
C LYS A 199 -1.22 -30.46 11.95
N LYS A 200 -0.58 -30.04 10.84
CA LYS A 200 0.18 -30.95 9.98
C LYS A 200 1.66 -30.96 10.42
N PRO A 201 2.29 -32.14 10.51
CA PRO A 201 3.70 -32.23 10.88
C PRO A 201 4.58 -31.59 9.80
N ALA A 202 5.65 -30.92 10.24
CA ALA A 202 6.63 -30.24 9.39
C ALA A 202 8.04 -30.68 9.75
N ASN A 203 8.94 -30.67 8.76
CA ASN A 203 10.35 -31.01 8.96
C ASN A 203 11.17 -29.79 9.39
N VAL A 204 10.71 -28.59 9.04
CA VAL A 204 11.37 -27.33 9.36
C VAL A 204 10.39 -26.41 10.05
N LEU A 205 10.79 -25.82 11.18
CA LEU A 205 10.13 -24.68 11.79
C LEU A 205 10.92 -23.42 11.42
N LEU A 206 10.28 -22.46 10.77
CA LEU A 206 10.84 -21.16 10.42
C LEU A 206 10.21 -20.09 11.31
N VAL A 207 11.02 -19.37 12.07
CA VAL A 207 10.64 -18.27 12.94
C VAL A 207 11.27 -16.99 12.39
N GLU A 208 10.47 -16.18 11.71
CA GLU A 208 10.94 -15.01 10.93
C GLU A 208 9.79 -14.01 10.78
N ASP A 209 10.04 -12.72 11.04
CA ASP A 209 9.03 -11.66 10.86
C ASP A 209 9.18 -10.94 9.52
N ASP A 210 10.37 -10.91 8.93
CA ASP A 210 10.59 -10.37 7.59
C ASP A 210 10.06 -11.33 6.51
N TYR A 211 8.97 -10.92 5.87
CA TYR A 211 8.33 -11.69 4.79
C TYR A 211 9.27 -11.98 3.61
N LEU A 212 10.24 -11.11 3.31
CA LEU A 212 11.19 -11.34 2.22
C LEU A 212 12.15 -12.48 2.56
N CYS A 213 12.77 -12.42 3.74
CA CYS A 213 13.62 -13.50 4.21
C CYS A 213 12.84 -14.81 4.36
N ALA A 214 11.64 -14.75 4.95
CA ALA A 214 10.79 -15.93 5.14
C ALA A 214 10.49 -16.62 3.79
N SER A 215 10.13 -15.84 2.76
CA SER A 215 9.88 -16.36 1.41
C SER A 215 11.08 -17.07 0.81
N VAL A 216 12.29 -16.51 0.97
CA VAL A 216 13.53 -17.10 0.45
C VAL A 216 13.80 -18.44 1.14
N VAL A 217 13.64 -18.50 2.46
CA VAL A 217 13.86 -19.71 3.24
C VAL A 217 12.82 -20.79 2.91
N MET A 218 11.53 -20.42 2.81
CA MET A 218 10.46 -21.36 2.46
C MET A 218 10.67 -21.96 1.06
N ASN A 219 10.96 -21.12 0.07
CA ASN A 219 11.25 -21.58 -1.30
C ASN A 219 12.50 -22.47 -1.35
N PHE A 220 13.53 -22.18 -0.54
CA PHE A 220 14.69 -23.06 -0.40
C PHE A 220 14.27 -24.46 0.07
N PHE A 221 13.48 -24.55 1.15
CA PHE A 221 13.03 -25.85 1.68
C PHE A 221 12.07 -26.59 0.77
N ARG A 222 11.23 -25.87 0.02
CA ARG A 222 10.41 -26.46 -1.04
C ARG A 222 11.27 -27.16 -2.09
N ASN A 223 12.36 -26.52 -2.54
CA ASN A 223 13.27 -27.07 -3.56
C ASN A 223 14.03 -28.31 -3.08
N VAL A 224 14.26 -28.45 -1.77
CA VAL A 224 14.85 -29.67 -1.17
C VAL A 224 13.80 -30.66 -0.66
N ASN A 225 12.52 -30.46 -1.00
CA ASN A 225 11.38 -31.31 -0.64
C ASN A 225 11.16 -31.47 0.88
N PHE A 226 11.39 -30.40 1.64
CA PHE A 226 11.11 -30.34 3.08
C PHE A 226 9.84 -29.55 3.34
N LYS A 227 9.00 -30.07 4.24
CA LYS A 227 7.82 -29.33 4.71
C LYS A 227 8.28 -28.28 5.71
N CYS A 228 8.14 -27.01 5.36
CA CYS A 228 8.38 -25.88 6.25
C CYS A 228 7.09 -25.47 6.97
N HIS A 229 7.17 -25.03 8.22
CA HIS A 229 6.09 -24.34 8.91
C HIS A 229 6.61 -22.98 9.36
N HIS A 230 5.94 -21.91 8.94
CA HIS A 230 6.36 -20.54 9.23
C HIS A 230 5.53 -19.95 10.36
N VAL A 231 6.21 -19.36 11.33
CA VAL A 231 5.65 -18.58 12.43
C VAL A 231 6.38 -17.24 12.52
N THR A 232 5.72 -16.24 13.10
CA THR A 232 6.25 -14.86 13.15
C THR A 232 6.69 -14.43 14.55
N THR A 233 6.38 -15.25 15.56
CA THR A 233 6.63 -14.94 16.97
C THR A 233 7.23 -16.15 17.70
N ILE A 234 7.95 -15.89 18.79
CA ILE A 234 8.48 -16.95 19.68
C ILE A 234 7.34 -17.76 20.33
N GLU A 235 6.24 -17.10 20.73
CA GLU A 235 5.09 -17.77 21.34
C GLU A 235 4.49 -18.84 20.41
N GLU A 236 4.35 -18.52 19.12
CA GLU A 236 3.91 -19.47 18.10
C GLU A 236 4.92 -20.61 17.88
N ALA A 237 6.22 -20.30 17.95
CA ALA A 237 7.28 -21.29 17.83
C ALA A 237 7.23 -22.31 18.98
N ASP A 238 7.09 -21.86 20.22
CA ASP A 238 6.95 -22.72 21.40
C ASP A 238 5.69 -23.60 21.31
N ALA A 239 4.55 -22.99 20.94
CA ALA A 239 3.30 -23.73 20.77
C ALA A 239 3.45 -24.83 19.72
N PHE A 240 4.07 -24.54 18.58
CA PHE A 240 4.29 -25.54 17.53
C PHE A 240 5.30 -26.62 17.96
N LEU A 241 6.41 -26.23 18.56
CA LEU A 241 7.48 -27.14 18.99
C LEU A 241 6.96 -28.14 20.04
N SER A 242 6.14 -27.69 20.99
CA SER A 242 5.56 -28.54 22.04
C SER A 242 4.74 -29.73 21.49
N VAL A 243 4.12 -29.56 20.32
CA VAL A 243 3.28 -30.57 19.67
C VAL A 243 4.09 -31.43 18.69
N HIS A 244 5.05 -30.83 17.98
CA HIS A 244 5.69 -31.44 16.80
C HIS A 244 7.18 -31.74 16.95
N THR A 245 7.72 -31.68 18.18
CA THR A 245 9.16 -31.90 18.48
C THR A 245 9.78 -33.08 17.75
N GLN A 246 9.09 -34.22 17.66
CA GLN A 246 9.61 -35.45 17.05
C GLN A 246 9.64 -35.42 15.52
N THR A 247 8.92 -34.49 14.89
CA THR A 247 8.82 -34.39 13.42
C THR A 247 9.75 -33.32 12.84
N ILE A 248 10.08 -32.33 13.66
CA ILE A 248 10.99 -31.24 13.32
C ILE A 248 12.42 -31.78 13.27
N LYS A 249 13.10 -31.52 12.16
CA LYS A 249 14.53 -31.83 11.97
C LYS A 249 15.40 -30.58 12.06
N LEU A 250 14.81 -29.42 11.81
CA LEU A 250 15.50 -28.15 11.69
C LEU A 250 14.63 -27.01 12.19
N ILE A 251 15.20 -26.12 12.97
CA ILE A 251 14.63 -24.81 13.30
C ILE A 251 15.48 -23.76 12.60
N VAL A 252 14.84 -22.85 11.87
CA VAL A 252 15.46 -21.66 11.29
C VAL A 252 14.89 -20.45 12.01
N LEU A 253 15.76 -19.63 12.61
CA LEU A 253 15.38 -18.57 13.54
C LEU A 253 16.03 -17.24 13.15
N ASP A 254 15.26 -16.16 13.10
CA ASP A 254 15.82 -14.80 13.23
C ASP A 254 15.95 -14.40 14.71
N ASN A 255 16.97 -13.61 15.00
CA ASN A 255 17.18 -13.04 16.32
C ASN A 255 16.10 -12.01 16.70
N PHE A 256 15.62 -11.24 15.72
CA PHE A 256 14.56 -10.26 15.94
C PHE A 256 13.31 -10.77 15.24
N VAL A 257 12.25 -10.95 16.01
CA VAL A 257 10.96 -11.44 15.55
C VAL A 257 9.84 -10.61 16.17
N ALA A 258 8.64 -10.72 15.65
CA ALA A 258 7.51 -9.94 16.14
C ALA A 258 7.17 -10.30 17.59
N VAL A 259 6.75 -9.29 18.36
CA VAL A 259 6.28 -9.46 19.74
C VAL A 259 4.92 -10.16 19.70
N GLY A 260 4.79 -11.24 20.47
CA GLY A 260 3.55 -12.00 20.60
C GLY A 260 2.44 -11.22 21.33
N ARG A 261 1.23 -11.77 21.32
CA ARG A 261 0.05 -11.11 21.92
C ARG A 261 0.16 -10.98 23.43
N GLY A 262 0.99 -11.80 24.07
CA GLY A 262 1.28 -11.73 25.50
C GLY A 262 2.23 -10.60 25.91
N GLY A 263 2.79 -9.85 24.96
CA GLY A 263 3.72 -8.74 25.24
C GLY A 263 5.09 -9.19 25.76
N LYS A 264 5.42 -10.48 25.66
CA LYS A 264 6.77 -10.97 25.96
C LYS A 264 7.73 -10.58 24.85
N ASN A 265 8.58 -9.60 25.14
CA ASN A 265 9.68 -9.18 24.29
C ASN A 265 10.85 -10.14 24.44
N THR A 266 10.74 -11.34 23.86
CA THR A 266 11.83 -12.33 23.84
C THR A 266 12.49 -12.32 22.46
N THR A 267 13.78 -12.04 22.41
CA THR A 267 14.59 -12.18 21.20
C THR A 267 14.88 -13.65 20.89
N GLY A 268 15.24 -13.97 19.64
CA GLY A 268 15.66 -15.31 19.25
C GLY A 268 16.87 -15.80 20.06
N GLY A 269 17.84 -14.93 20.36
CA GLY A 269 18.99 -15.25 21.22
C GLY A 269 18.59 -15.65 22.64
N GLU A 270 17.69 -14.89 23.26
CA GLU A 270 17.13 -15.22 24.59
C GLU A 270 16.30 -16.51 24.55
N TRP A 271 15.50 -16.70 23.49
CA TRP A 271 14.75 -17.93 23.30
C TRP A 271 15.66 -19.14 23.14
N LEU A 272 16.80 -19.02 22.44
CA LEU A 272 17.79 -20.10 22.35
C LEU A 272 18.43 -20.44 23.69
N ASP A 273 18.68 -19.43 24.54
CA ASP A 273 19.20 -19.67 25.88
C ASP A 273 18.16 -20.38 26.77
N GLN A 274 16.88 -20.01 26.66
CA GLN A 274 15.78 -20.74 27.30
C GLN A 274 15.66 -22.17 26.74
N LEU A 275 15.82 -22.34 25.43
CA LEU A 275 15.72 -23.65 24.79
C LEU A 275 16.82 -24.61 25.26
N LYS A 276 17.98 -24.11 25.72
CA LYS A 276 19.06 -24.91 26.31
C LYS A 276 18.60 -25.72 27.52
N THR A 277 17.66 -25.21 28.33
CA THR A 277 17.20 -25.91 29.55
C THR A 277 16.35 -27.12 29.19
N THR A 278 15.51 -26.99 28.15
CA THR A 278 14.56 -28.03 27.73
C THR A 278 15.17 -28.98 26.69
N PHE A 279 15.96 -28.42 25.77
CA PHE A 279 16.54 -29.09 24.62
C PHE A 279 18.03 -28.70 24.47
N PRO A 280 18.93 -29.21 25.34
CA PRO A 280 20.36 -28.94 25.22
C PRO A 280 20.88 -29.32 23.84
N ARG A 281 21.77 -28.51 23.25
CA ARG A 281 22.32 -28.70 21.89
C ARG A 281 22.72 -30.15 21.56
N ASN A 282 23.37 -30.85 22.49
CA ASN A 282 23.88 -32.21 22.26
C ASN A 282 22.81 -33.32 22.43
N LYS A 283 21.60 -32.98 22.88
CA LYS A 283 20.52 -33.93 23.21
C LYS A 283 19.23 -33.70 22.42
N ARG A 284 19.09 -32.55 21.76
CA ARG A 284 17.87 -32.20 21.03
C ARG A 284 17.74 -32.98 19.71
N PRO A 285 16.51 -33.32 19.27
CA PRO A 285 16.28 -34.12 18.06
C PRO A 285 16.34 -33.32 16.75
N PHE A 286 16.60 -32.01 16.82
CA PHE A 286 16.62 -31.09 15.68
C PHE A 286 17.87 -30.20 15.71
N LEU A 287 18.26 -29.72 14.54
CA LEU A 287 19.30 -28.70 14.41
C LEU A 287 18.71 -27.30 14.50
N VAL A 288 19.52 -26.32 14.91
CA VAL A 288 19.13 -24.91 14.93
C VAL A 288 20.04 -24.11 14.00
N VAL A 289 19.44 -23.40 13.06
CA VAL A 289 20.12 -22.44 12.18
C VAL A 289 19.60 -21.06 12.51
N VAL A 290 20.51 -20.12 12.75
CA VAL A 290 20.15 -18.71 12.91
C VAL A 290 20.43 -17.97 11.62
N ILE A 291 19.46 -17.20 11.13
CA ILE A 291 19.62 -16.30 9.98
C ILE A 291 19.26 -14.90 10.46
N SER A 292 20.24 -14.03 10.67
CA SER A 292 19.97 -12.69 11.22
C SER A 292 20.84 -11.61 10.58
N GLY A 293 20.32 -10.39 10.48
CA GLY A 293 21.11 -9.22 10.07
C GLY A 293 22.14 -8.80 11.12
N HIS A 294 21.84 -9.08 12.39
CA HIS A 294 22.63 -8.61 13.53
C HIS A 294 23.02 -9.77 14.45
N THR A 295 23.90 -10.63 13.94
CA THR A 295 24.42 -11.80 14.65
C THR A 295 25.16 -11.43 15.96
N GLU A 296 25.64 -10.20 16.07
CA GLU A 296 26.27 -9.64 17.27
C GLU A 296 25.33 -9.60 18.49
N PHE A 297 24.01 -9.54 18.30
CA PHE A 297 23.02 -9.48 19.39
C PHE A 297 22.48 -10.84 19.83
N LEU A 298 23.09 -11.95 19.38
CA LEU A 298 22.69 -13.30 19.81
C LEU A 298 23.13 -13.64 21.24
N GLY A 299 24.05 -12.87 21.83
CA GLY A 299 24.58 -13.09 23.17
C GLY A 299 25.13 -14.52 23.36
N GLU A 300 24.79 -15.14 24.49
CA GLU A 300 25.15 -16.53 24.80
C GLU A 300 24.32 -17.57 24.02
N GLY A 301 23.14 -17.18 23.52
CA GLY A 301 22.27 -18.03 22.70
C GLY A 301 22.95 -18.53 21.43
N LYS A 302 23.97 -17.82 20.92
CA LYS A 302 24.80 -18.24 19.77
C LYS A 302 25.41 -19.63 19.96
N ASN A 303 25.71 -20.02 21.21
CA ASN A 303 26.33 -21.31 21.51
C ASN A 303 25.38 -22.50 21.30
N GLN A 304 24.07 -22.21 21.27
CA GLN A 304 23.02 -23.18 20.96
C GLN A 304 22.69 -23.25 19.46
N ALA A 305 23.28 -22.41 18.60
CA ALA A 305 23.10 -22.52 17.15
C ALA A 305 24.07 -23.56 16.57
N ASP A 306 23.60 -24.36 15.61
CA ASP A 306 24.45 -25.28 14.83
C ASP A 306 25.06 -24.62 13.60
N LEU A 307 24.40 -23.58 13.08
CA LEU A 307 24.87 -22.70 12.02
C LEU A 307 24.33 -21.29 12.26
N ILE A 308 25.16 -20.28 12.01
CA ILE A 308 24.74 -18.87 12.04
C ILE A 308 25.07 -18.27 10.67
N LEU A 309 24.07 -17.68 10.02
CA LEU A 309 24.18 -17.01 8.74
C LEU A 309 23.81 -15.53 8.89
N LYS A 310 24.65 -14.64 8.39
CA LYS A 310 24.38 -13.20 8.39
C LYS A 310 23.54 -12.83 7.17
N LYS A 311 22.46 -12.07 7.35
CA LYS A 311 21.66 -11.52 6.22
C LYS A 311 22.49 -10.41 5.50
N PRO A 312 22.52 -10.36 4.16
CA PRO A 312 21.97 -11.34 3.22
C PRO A 312 22.82 -12.62 3.18
N TRP A 313 22.15 -13.79 3.21
CA TRP A 313 22.81 -15.09 3.28
C TRP A 313 22.79 -15.81 1.92
N LYS A 314 23.73 -16.74 1.71
CA LYS A 314 23.80 -17.52 0.47
C LYS A 314 23.13 -18.89 0.65
N PRO A 315 22.16 -19.27 -0.19
CA PRO A 315 21.49 -20.58 -0.12
C PRO A 315 22.42 -21.79 -0.15
N PHE A 316 23.57 -21.65 -0.82
CA PHE A 316 24.58 -22.70 -0.92
C PHE A 316 25.21 -23.07 0.43
N ASP A 317 25.38 -22.10 1.34
CA ASP A 317 25.99 -22.34 2.65
C ASP A 317 25.06 -23.20 3.53
N LEU A 318 23.76 -22.89 3.51
CA LEU A 318 22.74 -23.70 4.18
C LEU A 318 22.65 -25.10 3.54
N LEU A 319 22.71 -25.20 2.20
CA LEU A 319 22.66 -26.47 1.50
C LEU A 319 23.82 -27.39 1.89
N ASN A 320 25.05 -26.88 1.93
CA ASN A 320 26.22 -27.66 2.31
C ASN A 320 26.13 -28.12 3.76
N PHE A 321 25.76 -27.22 4.67
CA PHE A 321 25.54 -27.57 6.06
C PHE A 321 24.52 -28.72 6.23
N LEU A 322 23.39 -28.66 5.50
CA LEU A 322 22.38 -29.71 5.58
C LEU A 322 22.85 -31.05 4.98
N LYS A 323 23.71 -31.03 3.96
CA LYS A 323 24.35 -32.24 3.40
C LYS A 323 25.35 -32.84 4.38
N ASP A 324 26.22 -32.01 4.97
CA ASP A 324 27.26 -32.44 5.91
C ASP A 324 26.64 -33.06 7.17
N ARG A 325 25.52 -32.50 7.61
CA ARG A 325 24.71 -33.02 8.73
C ARG A 325 23.78 -34.17 8.34
N LYS A 326 23.83 -34.64 7.08
CA LYS A 326 23.01 -35.75 6.53
C LYS A 326 21.50 -35.54 6.73
N ILE A 327 21.05 -34.28 6.80
CA ILE A 327 19.63 -33.94 6.88
C ILE A 327 18.97 -34.15 5.51
N ILE A 328 19.68 -33.75 4.44
CA ILE A 328 19.27 -33.97 3.06
C ILE A 328 20.24 -34.96 2.40
N GLN A 329 19.71 -35.89 1.60
CA GLN A 329 20.55 -36.78 0.78
C GLN A 329 20.97 -36.06 -0.49
N ALA A 330 22.22 -36.26 -0.93
CA ALA A 330 22.60 -35.88 -2.28
C ALA A 330 21.65 -36.58 -3.27
N PRO A 331 21.18 -35.90 -4.34
CA PRO A 331 20.38 -36.57 -5.35
C PRO A 331 21.18 -37.78 -5.85
N LYS A 332 20.60 -38.99 -5.78
CA LYS A 332 21.18 -40.17 -6.43
C LYS A 332 21.40 -39.78 -7.88
N SER A 333 22.65 -39.66 -8.32
CA SER A 333 22.92 -39.51 -9.74
C SER A 333 22.25 -40.71 -10.41
N LYS A 334 21.38 -40.45 -11.38
CA LYS A 334 20.96 -41.51 -12.28
C LYS A 334 22.26 -42.03 -12.89
N ALA A 335 22.59 -43.30 -12.65
CA ALA A 335 23.65 -43.97 -13.36
C ALA A 335 23.41 -43.73 -14.86
N ALA A 336 24.45 -43.24 -15.53
CA ALA A 336 24.46 -42.95 -16.96
C ALA A 336 24.18 -44.21 -17.78
#